data_AF-A0A376W0Q3-F1
#
_entry.id   AF-A0A376W0Q3-F1
#
_cell.length_a   1.000
_cell.length_b   1.000
_cell.length_c   1.000
_cell.angle_alpha   90.00
_cell.angle_beta   90.00
_cell.angle_gamma   90.00
#
_symmetry.space_group_name_H-M   'P 1'
#
loop_
_entity.id
_entity.type
_entity.pdbx_description
1 polymer ?
#
loop_
_entity_poly.entity_id
_entity_poly.type
_entity_poly.pdbx_seq_one_letter_code
_entity_poly.pdbx_strand_id
1 'polypeptide(L)' 'MLDNRLMSLTLTDNRGFEADQLDLELDDADGKIVLPRRGAVITLALGWKGQPLFP' A
#
# COMPACT_ATOMS: atom_id res chain seq x y z
N MET A 1 -6.48 1.29 -11.19
CA MET A 1 -7.20 0.83 -9.98
C MET A 1 -6.62 -0.50 -9.58
N LEU A 2 -6.04 -0.56 -8.38
CA LEU A 2 -5.52 -1.75 -7.72
C LEU A 2 -6.63 -2.51 -6.98
N ASP A 3 -7.87 -2.03 -7.10
CA ASP A 3 -8.96 -2.18 -6.13
C ASP A 3 -9.43 -3.62 -5.95
N ASN A 4 -9.14 -4.50 -6.92
CA ASN A 4 -9.39 -5.94 -6.84
C ASN A 4 -8.12 -6.81 -6.80
N ARG A 5 -6.92 -6.20 -6.73
CA ARG A 5 -5.64 -6.91 -6.75
C ARG A 5 -4.94 -6.92 -5.40
N LEU A 6 -5.26 -6.00 -4.48
CA LEU A 6 -4.62 -5.98 -3.18
C LEU A 6 -5.04 -7.23 -2.37
N MET A 7 -4.08 -8.09 -2.07
CA MET A 7 -4.29 -9.30 -1.27
C MET A 7 -3.98 -9.04 0.20
N SER A 8 -2.84 -8.41 0.47
CA SER A 8 -2.41 -8.05 1.83
C SER A 8 -1.60 -6.76 1.84
N LEU A 9 -1.60 -6.11 3.00
CA LEU A 9 -0.82 -4.90 3.27
C LEU A 9 -0.25 -5.00 4.69
N THR A 10 1.04 -4.73 4.83
CA THR A 10 1.68 -4.54 6.14
C THR A 10 2.32 -3.16 6.19
N LEU A 11 1.97 -2.38 7.22
CA LEU A 11 2.64 -1.13 7.55
C LEU A 11 3.42 -1.34 8.85
N THR A 12 4.74 -1.17 8.78
CA THR A 12 5.62 -1.19 9.95
C THR A 12 6.04 0.25 10.25
N ASP A 13 5.55 0.77 11.38
CA ASP A 13 6.00 2.03 11.96
C ASP A 13 7.35 1.82 12.64
N ASN A 14 8.38 2.48 12.13
CA ASN A 14 9.74 2.32 12.63
C ASN A 14 10.11 3.49 13.56
N ARG A 15 10.79 3.16 14.66
CA ARG A 15 11.15 4.17 15.68
C ARG A 15 12.42 4.92 15.30
N GLY A 16 12.50 6.17 15.75
CA GLY A 16 13.73 6.97 15.71
C GLY A 16 13.96 7.63 14.36
N PHE A 17 15.08 7.30 13.71
CA PHE A 17 15.50 7.91 12.44
C PHE A 17 15.29 6.98 11.23
N GLU A 18 14.61 5.86 11.44
CA GLU A 18 14.29 4.92 10.37
C GLU A 18 12.96 5.32 9.71
N ALA A 19 12.90 5.17 8.39
CA ALA A 19 11.66 5.39 7.66
C ALA A 19 10.71 4.21 7.88
N ASP A 20 9.41 4.48 7.86
CA ASP A 20 8.39 3.44 7.87
C ASP A 20 8.53 2.51 6.65
N GLN A 21 8.07 1.28 6.81
CA GLN A 21 8.04 0.29 5.73
C GLN A 21 6.61 -0.07 5.38
N LEU A 22 6.30 -0.04 4.07
CA LEU A 22 5.05 -0.50 3.51
C LEU A 22 5.30 -1.68 2.57
N ASP A 23 4.72 -2.83 2.90
CA ASP A 23 4.70 -4.03 2.07
C ASP A 23 3.29 -4.25 1.48
N LEU A 24 3.23 -4.52 0.17
CA LEU A 24 2.00 -4.81 -0.56
C LEU A 24 2.13 -6.16 -1.28
N GLU A 25 1.13 -7.03 -1.10
CA GLU A 25 0.99 -8.26 -1.87
C GLU A 25 -0.17 -8.13 -2.84
N LEU A 26 0.07 -8.43 -4.11
CA LEU A 26 -0.87 -8.19 -5.19
C LEU A 26 -1.12 -9.46 -6.01
N ASP A 27 -2.38 -9.65 -6.41
CA ASP A 27 -2.78 -10.70 -7.35
C ASP A 27 -2.38 -10.32 -8.80
N ASP A 28 -1.47 -11.11 -9.36
CA ASP A 28 -1.06 -11.06 -10.76
C ASP A 28 -1.37 -12.37 -11.53
N ALA A 29 -2.42 -13.09 -11.16
CA ALA A 29 -2.82 -14.33 -11.85
C ALA A 29 -3.09 -14.12 -13.36
N ASP A 30 -3.39 -12.89 -13.80
CA ASP A 30 -3.59 -12.53 -15.19
C ASP A 30 -2.37 -11.88 -15.89
N GLY A 31 -1.23 -11.74 -15.19
CA GLY A 31 0.03 -11.24 -15.73
C GLY A 31 0.00 -9.78 -16.21
N LYS A 32 -0.93 -8.98 -15.69
CA LYS A 32 -1.11 -7.57 -16.11
C LYS A 32 -0.43 -6.57 -15.18
N ILE A 33 0.17 -7.00 -14.08
CA ILE A 33 0.91 -6.09 -13.19
C ILE A 33 2.24 -5.73 -13.83
N VAL A 34 2.40 -4.45 -14.12
CA VAL A 34 3.69 -3.87 -14.50
C VAL A 34 4.36 -3.36 -13.23
N LEU A 35 5.64 -3.71 -13.04
CA LEU A 35 6.42 -3.20 -11.92
C LEU A 35 6.47 -1.66 -11.93
N PRO A 36 6.25 -1.02 -10.77
CA PRO A 36 6.31 0.43 -10.69
C PRO A 36 7.74 0.92 -10.95
N ARG A 37 7.84 2.18 -11.38
CA ARG A 37 9.15 2.85 -11.47
C ARG A 37 9.75 2.96 -10.07
N ARG A 38 11.07 2.78 -9.97
CA ARG A 38 11.80 3.07 -8.73
C ARG A 38 11.58 4.54 -8.34
N GLY A 39 11.32 4.77 -7.05
CA GLY A 39 11.02 6.11 -6.52
C GLY A 39 9.59 6.60 -6.83
N ALA A 40 8.70 5.75 -7.32
CA ALA A 40 7.28 6.09 -7.38
C ALA A 40 6.77 6.44 -5.97
N VAL A 41 6.14 7.60 -5.83
CA VAL A 41 5.58 8.06 -4.56
C VAL A 41 4.26 7.35 -4.33
N ILE A 42 4.11 6.76 -3.15
CA ILE A 42 2.89 6.09 -2.69
C ILE A 42 2.36 6.86 -1.49
N THR A 43 1.06 7.16 -1.50
CA THR A 43 0.33 7.69 -0.34
C THR A 43 -0.62 6.62 0.15
N LEU A 44 -0.54 6.28 1.44
CA LEU A 44 -1.40 5.29 2.08
C LEU A 44 -2.38 6.00 3.03
N ALA A 45 -3.65 5.62 2.97
CA ALA A 45 -4.67 5.98 3.94
C ALA A 45 -5.44 4.72 4.35
N LEU A 46 -5.56 4.48 5.66
CA LEU A 46 -6.30 3.35 6.23
C LEU A 46 -7.48 3.89 7.05
N GLY A 47 -8.64 3.25 6.91
CA GLY A 47 -9.85 3.67 7.62
C GLY A 47 -11.01 2.72 7.37
N TRP A 48 -12.14 3.03 7.99
CA TRP A 48 -13.36 2.22 7.89
C TRP A 48 -14.33 2.83 6.90
N LYS A 49 -15.00 1.98 6.11
CA LYS A 49 -16.04 2.42 5.17
C LYS A 49 -17.16 3.15 5.92
N GLY A 50 -17.47 4.37 5.48
CA GLY A 50 -18.51 5.21 6.09
C GLY A 50 -18.06 5.98 7.33
N GLN A 51 -16.79 5.89 7.73
CA GLN A 51 -16.19 6.75 8.74
C GLN A 51 -15.31 7.81 8.08
N PRO A 52 -15.21 9.03 8.65
CA PRO A 52 -14.23 10.00 8.20
C PRO A 52 -12.81 9.47 8.42
N LEU A 53 -11.91 9.76 7.48
CA LEU A 53 -10.48 9.66 7.71
C LEU A 53 -10.08 10.86 8.57
N PHE A 54 -9.50 10.61 9.73
CA PHE A 54 -8.93 11.66 10.56
C PHE A 54 -7.46 11.84 10.19
N PRO A 55 -6.96 13.09 10.12
CA PRO A 55 -5.56 13.40 9.88
C PRO A 55 -4.66 13.02 11.05
#